data_AF-A0A3C1NCQ3-F1
#
_entry.id   AF-A0A3C1NCQ3-F1
#
_cell.length_a   1.000
_cell.length_b   1.000
_cell.length_c   1.000
_cell.angle_alpha   90.00
_cell.angle_beta   90.00
_cell.angle_gamma   90.00
#
_symmetry.space_group_name_H-M   'P 1'
#
loop_
_entity.id
_entity.type
_entity.pdbx_description
1 polymer ?
#
loop_
_entity_poly.entity_id
_entity_poly.type
_entity_poly.pdbx_seq_one_letter_code
_entity_poly.pdbx_strand_id
1 'polypeptide(L)'
;MMQVSLVPILLWVAALGCAGLAIWRGPRAIARGFVIDRLLRYLFVFPLGLQGLWAFVGHVFFAEESAASIGWASGPFQYEVGVANLGLGLASLYAAFRGFEARLAVAIAGACFLVGAGIGHIRDIVEAGNFAPGNAGPIMVTDFLTPIAVLVLLFFASGRWRPKSLATLALEAELEVAREALRSYRDALSDLGKE
;
A
#
# COMPACT_ATOMS: atom_id res chain seq x y z
N MET A 1 18.18 -16.36 13.99
CA MET A 1 16.85 -17.02 13.81
C MET A 1 15.71 -16.21 14.43
N MET A 2 15.73 -15.85 15.71
CA MET A 2 14.60 -15.17 16.38
C MET A 2 14.19 -13.83 15.74
N GLN A 3 15.15 -13.03 15.25
CA GLN A 3 14.87 -11.71 14.66
C GLN A 3 13.99 -11.79 13.39
N VAL A 4 14.27 -12.72 12.48
CA VAL A 4 13.58 -12.84 11.18
C VAL A 4 12.10 -13.16 11.36
N SER A 5 11.74 -13.89 12.42
CA SER A 5 10.36 -14.16 12.76
C SER A 5 9.70 -13.03 13.57
N LEU A 6 10.45 -12.34 14.44
CA LEU A 6 9.86 -11.32 15.30
C LEU A 6 9.65 -9.98 14.59
N VAL A 7 10.57 -9.54 13.72
CA VAL A 7 10.51 -8.20 13.13
C VAL A 7 9.19 -7.94 12.39
N PRO A 8 8.71 -8.81 11.47
CA PRO A 8 7.44 -8.57 10.79
C PRO A 8 6.26 -8.45 11.76
N ILE A 9 6.23 -9.31 12.78
CA ILE A 9 5.18 -9.31 13.81
C ILE A 9 5.21 -8.00 14.61
N LEU A 10 6.40 -7.62 15.10
CA LEU A 10 6.57 -6.41 15.91
C LEU A 10 6.21 -5.15 15.12
N LEU A 11 6.53 -5.09 13.82
CA LEU A 11 6.16 -3.97 12.96
C LEU A 11 4.66 -3.90 12.73
N TRP A 12 3.98 -5.04 12.57
CA TRP A 12 2.52 -5.07 12.52
C TRP A 12 1.86 -4.64 13.83
N VAL A 13 2.36 -5.13 14.96
CA VAL A 13 1.90 -4.71 16.29
C VAL A 13 2.11 -3.21 16.50
N ALA A 14 3.28 -2.69 16.11
CA ALA A 14 3.56 -1.26 16.17
C ALA A 14 2.62 -0.46 15.25
N ALA A 15 2.33 -0.94 14.04
CA ALA A 15 1.41 -0.30 13.11
C ALA A 15 0.01 -0.14 13.72
N LEU A 16 -0.54 -1.24 14.24
CA LEU A 16 -1.87 -1.26 14.85
C LEU A 16 -1.91 -0.47 16.16
N GLY A 17 -0.86 -0.56 16.99
CA GLY A 17 -0.74 0.19 18.24
C GLY A 17 -0.68 1.70 18.00
N CYS A 18 0.14 2.16 17.06
CA CYS A 18 0.23 3.57 16.69
C CYS A 18 -1.05 4.08 16.02
N ALA A 19 -1.68 3.28 15.16
CA ALA A 19 -2.97 3.62 14.56
C ALA A 19 -4.05 3.75 15.64
N GLY A 20 -4.15 2.77 16.55
CA GLY A 20 -5.08 2.79 17.67
C GLY A 20 -4.89 4.00 18.57
N LEU A 21 -3.63 4.32 18.92
CA LEU A 21 -3.31 5.51 19.72
C LEU A 21 -3.69 6.81 19.00
N ALA A 22 -3.42 6.92 17.70
CA ALA A 22 -3.76 8.08 16.90
C ALA A 22 -5.28 8.23 16.71
N ILE A 23 -6.01 7.12 16.63
CA ILE A 23 -7.47 7.10 16.58
C ILE A 23 -8.06 7.53 17.93
N TRP A 24 -7.54 6.99 19.03
CA TRP A 24 -7.98 7.32 20.39
C TRP A 24 -7.74 8.79 20.75
N ARG A 25 -6.61 9.36 20.33
CA ARG A 25 -6.31 10.80 20.48
C ARG A 25 -6.97 11.69 19.42
N GLY A 26 -7.73 11.09 18.51
CA GLY A 26 -8.37 11.78 17.40
C GLY A 26 -9.62 12.56 17.81
N PRO A 27 -10.35 13.13 16.83
CA PRO A 27 -11.61 13.82 17.06
C PRO A 27 -12.64 12.92 17.74
N ARG A 28 -13.45 13.48 18.66
CA ARG A 28 -14.48 12.71 19.41
C ARG A 28 -15.51 12.02 18.51
N ALA A 29 -15.89 12.67 17.40
CA ALA A 29 -16.70 12.05 16.35
C ALA A 29 -15.78 11.41 15.31
N ILE A 30 -15.43 10.14 15.52
CA ILE A 30 -14.49 9.42 14.66
C ILE A 30 -15.16 9.10 13.32
N ALA A 31 -14.80 9.85 12.28
CA ALA A 31 -15.23 9.55 10.92
C ALA A 31 -14.51 8.31 10.37
N ARG A 32 -15.22 7.47 9.60
CA ARG A 32 -14.64 6.29 8.94
C ARG A 32 -13.38 6.61 8.13
N GLY A 33 -13.40 7.72 7.39
CA GLY A 33 -12.24 8.17 6.59
C GLY A 33 -11.01 8.50 7.44
N PHE A 34 -11.20 9.00 8.67
CA PHE A 34 -10.09 9.25 9.59
C PHE A 34 -9.45 7.94 10.06
N VAL A 35 -10.26 6.93 10.40
CA VAL A 35 -9.78 5.60 10.79
C VAL A 35 -8.98 4.95 9.67
N ILE A 36 -9.54 4.93 8.45
CA ILE A 36 -8.89 4.37 7.27
C ILE A 36 -7.57 5.09 6.99
N ASP A 37 -7.54 6.43 7.06
CA ASP A 37 -6.31 7.18 6.85
C ASP A 37 -5.24 6.86 7.91
N ARG A 38 -5.60 6.73 9.19
CA ARG A 38 -4.65 6.35 10.24
C ARG A 38 -4.13 4.94 10.06
N LEU A 39 -5.00 3.98 9.75
CA LEU A 39 -4.59 2.60 9.46
C LEU A 39 -3.64 2.55 8.27
N LEU A 40 -4.00 3.17 7.14
CA LEU A 40 -3.13 3.26 5.97
C LEU A 40 -1.79 3.90 6.33
N ARG A 41 -1.79 5.07 6.97
CA ARG A 41 -0.55 5.77 7.35
C ARG A 41 0.42 4.84 8.08
N TYR A 42 -0.05 4.13 9.10
CA TYR A 42 0.85 3.30 9.90
C TYR A 42 1.19 1.96 9.25
N LEU A 43 0.35 1.40 8.37
CA LEU A 43 0.75 0.28 7.52
C LEU A 43 1.85 0.68 6.51
N PHE A 44 1.76 1.88 5.93
CA PHE A 44 2.82 2.41 5.07
C PHE A 44 4.11 2.72 5.84
N VAL A 45 4.02 3.19 7.08
CA VAL A 45 5.21 3.45 7.92
C VAL A 45 5.90 2.16 8.33
N PHE A 46 5.18 1.21 8.93
CA PHE A 46 5.80 0.08 9.62
C PHE A 46 6.02 -1.15 8.71
N PRO A 47 4.99 -1.95 8.36
CA PRO A 47 5.18 -3.20 7.63
C PRO A 47 5.57 -3.02 6.15
N LEU A 48 5.41 -1.82 5.56
CA LEU A 48 5.98 -1.52 4.25
C LEU A 48 7.28 -0.72 4.34
N GLY A 49 7.25 0.42 5.05
CA GLY A 49 8.39 1.33 5.15
C GLY A 49 9.57 0.76 5.94
N LEU A 50 9.42 0.65 7.26
CA LEU A 50 10.49 0.20 8.15
C LEU A 50 10.88 -1.27 7.91
N GLN A 51 9.93 -2.13 7.53
CA GLN A 51 10.25 -3.51 7.14
C GLN A 51 11.12 -3.55 5.88
N GLY A 52 10.79 -2.74 4.86
CA GLY A 52 11.61 -2.62 3.66
C GLY A 52 13.01 -2.10 3.97
N LEU A 53 13.15 -1.10 4.83
CA LEU A 53 14.48 -0.62 5.25
C LEU A 53 15.27 -1.68 6.05
N TRP A 54 14.60 -2.43 6.92
CA TRP A 54 15.22 -3.54 7.65
C TRP A 54 15.67 -4.65 6.69
N ALA A 55 14.83 -5.03 5.73
CA ALA A 55 15.15 -6.03 4.71
C ALA A 55 16.30 -5.56 3.80
N PHE A 56 16.33 -4.27 3.41
CA PHE A 56 17.48 -3.68 2.71
C PHE A 56 18.77 -3.87 3.49
N VAL A 57 18.77 -3.52 4.79
CA VAL A 57 19.97 -3.66 5.61
C VAL A 57 20.41 -5.12 5.68
N GLY A 58 19.48 -6.05 5.90
CA GLY A 58 19.77 -7.48 5.92
C GLY A 58 20.37 -7.97 4.61
N HIS A 59 19.69 -7.73 3.50
CA HIS A 59 20.08 -8.26 2.20
C HIS A 59 21.35 -7.63 1.62
N VAL A 60 21.67 -6.38 1.95
CA VAL A 60 22.87 -5.69 1.42
C VAL A 60 24.09 -5.86 2.32
N PHE A 61 23.93 -5.73 3.64
CA PHE A 61 25.08 -5.73 4.56
C PHE A 61 25.26 -7.06 5.30
N PHE A 62 24.23 -7.92 5.34
CA PHE A 62 24.22 -9.21 6.04
C PHE A 62 23.63 -10.31 5.12
N ALA A 63 24.12 -10.33 3.87
CA ALA A 63 23.56 -11.14 2.80
C ALA A 63 23.64 -12.65 3.11
N GLU A 64 24.75 -13.10 3.71
CA GLU A 64 24.95 -14.50 4.08
C GLU A 64 23.97 -14.93 5.19
N GLU A 65 23.82 -14.11 6.23
CA GLU A 65 22.90 -14.38 7.33
C GLU A 65 21.45 -14.35 6.87
N SER A 66 21.11 -13.41 5.98
CA SER A 66 19.77 -13.30 5.40
C SER A 66 19.45 -14.54 4.57
N ALA A 67 20.33 -14.95 3.66
CA ALA A 67 20.17 -16.17 2.86
C ALA A 67 20.06 -17.42 3.74
N ALA A 68 20.96 -17.58 4.72
CA ALA A 68 20.94 -18.71 5.64
C ALA A 68 19.65 -18.79 6.46
N SER A 69 19.08 -17.64 6.85
CA SER A 69 17.80 -17.61 7.57
C SER A 69 16.61 -18.09 6.73
N ILE A 70 16.67 -17.91 5.41
CA ILE A 70 15.71 -18.38 4.42
C ILE A 70 15.98 -19.86 4.06
N GLY A 71 17.16 -20.39 4.40
CA GLY A 71 17.59 -21.74 4.00
C GLY A 71 18.18 -21.79 2.59
N TRP A 72 18.65 -20.65 2.07
CA TRP A 72 19.25 -20.53 0.74
C TRP A 72 20.76 -20.29 0.83
N ALA A 73 21.46 -20.64 -0.26
CA ALA A 73 22.83 -20.16 -0.46
C ALA A 73 22.80 -18.66 -0.79
N SER A 74 23.80 -17.91 -0.29
CA SER A 74 23.98 -16.50 -0.65
C SER A 74 24.40 -16.34 -2.12
N GLY A 75 24.10 -15.18 -2.71
CA GLY A 75 24.39 -14.90 -4.12
C GLY A 75 24.12 -13.44 -4.50
N PRO A 76 24.42 -13.04 -5.75
CA PRO A 76 24.32 -11.65 -6.19
C PRO A 76 22.91 -11.06 -6.07
N PHE A 77 21.88 -11.90 -6.15
CA PHE A 77 20.48 -11.48 -6.00
C PHE A 77 20.16 -10.89 -4.64
N GLN A 78 20.94 -11.19 -3.59
CA GLN A 78 20.76 -10.56 -2.27
C GLN A 78 20.85 -9.03 -2.39
N TYR A 79 21.84 -8.52 -3.13
CA TYR A 79 21.97 -7.08 -3.33
C TYR A 79 20.77 -6.47 -4.08
N GLU A 80 20.30 -7.10 -5.15
CA GLU A 80 19.15 -6.63 -5.93
C GLU A 80 17.86 -6.62 -5.11
N VAL A 81 17.60 -7.70 -4.34
CA VAL A 81 16.46 -7.78 -3.42
C VAL A 81 16.57 -6.70 -2.34
N GLY A 82 17.76 -6.45 -1.82
CA GLY A 82 18.02 -5.40 -0.85
C GLY A 82 17.70 -4.02 -1.41
N VAL A 83 18.20 -3.67 -2.60
CA VAL A 83 17.96 -2.37 -3.23
C VAL A 83 16.48 -2.20 -3.63
N ALA A 84 15.81 -3.27 -4.05
CA ALA A 84 14.36 -3.25 -4.29
C ALA A 84 13.59 -2.91 -2.99
N ASN A 85 13.96 -3.53 -1.87
CA ASN A 85 13.40 -3.23 -0.56
C ASN A 85 13.70 -1.80 -0.08
N LEU A 86 14.88 -1.24 -0.38
CA LEU A 86 15.19 0.17 -0.11
C LEU A 86 14.24 1.11 -0.85
N GLY A 87 14.08 0.89 -2.16
CA GLY A 87 13.18 1.69 -2.99
C GLY A 87 11.74 1.63 -2.50
N LEU A 88 11.23 0.42 -2.22
CA LEU A 88 9.89 0.22 -1.71
C LEU A 88 9.71 0.84 -0.31
N GLY A 89 10.68 0.68 0.57
CA GLY A 89 10.65 1.21 1.93
C GLY A 89 10.61 2.73 1.95
N LEU A 90 11.48 3.41 1.19
CA LEU A 90 11.49 4.86 1.08
C LEU A 90 10.21 5.40 0.42
N ALA A 91 9.75 4.77 -0.65
CA ALA A 91 8.51 5.16 -1.31
C ALA A 91 7.29 5.00 -0.38
N SER A 92 7.28 3.97 0.46
CA SER A 92 6.23 3.72 1.44
C SER A 92 6.21 4.75 2.56
N LEU A 93 7.39 5.12 3.08
CA LEU A 93 7.51 6.21 4.07
C LEU A 93 7.05 7.54 3.48
N TYR A 94 7.38 7.83 2.22
CA TYR A 94 6.84 8.99 1.52
C TYR A 94 5.31 8.91 1.40
N ALA A 95 4.76 7.79 0.91
CA ALA A 95 3.32 7.61 0.67
C ALA A 95 2.48 7.65 1.97
N ALA A 96 3.04 7.27 3.11
CA ALA A 96 2.37 7.34 4.41
C ALA A 96 1.79 8.74 4.71
N PHE A 97 2.47 9.79 4.26
CA PHE A 97 2.13 11.19 4.50
C PHE A 97 1.55 11.90 3.26
N ARG A 98 1.18 11.16 2.22
CA ARG A 98 0.66 11.70 0.96
C ARG A 98 -0.76 11.19 0.67
N GLY A 99 -1.34 11.73 -0.40
CA GLY A 99 -2.71 11.44 -0.82
C GLY A 99 -2.88 10.05 -1.45
N PHE A 100 -4.11 9.77 -1.88
CA PHE A 100 -4.53 8.48 -2.42
C PHE A 100 -3.65 7.98 -3.57
N GLU A 101 -3.35 8.82 -4.57
CA GLU A 101 -2.58 8.41 -5.75
C GLU A 101 -1.17 7.91 -5.40
N ALA A 102 -0.46 8.61 -4.49
CA ALA A 102 0.86 8.19 -4.03
C ALA A 102 0.80 6.84 -3.30
N ARG A 103 -0.22 6.65 -2.45
CA ARG A 103 -0.44 5.38 -1.74
C ARG A 103 -0.82 4.26 -2.70
N LEU A 104 -1.66 4.53 -3.70
CA LEU A 104 -2.05 3.55 -4.69
C LEU A 104 -0.87 3.09 -5.53
N ALA A 105 -0.05 4.02 -6.04
CA ALA A 105 1.13 3.69 -6.82
C ALA A 105 2.10 2.78 -6.04
N VAL A 106 2.39 3.12 -4.78
CA VAL A 106 3.27 2.33 -3.93
C VAL A 106 2.62 0.99 -3.53
N ALA A 107 1.31 0.96 -3.29
CA ALA A 107 0.59 -0.29 -2.99
C ALA A 107 0.63 -1.27 -4.16
N ILE A 108 0.53 -0.79 -5.40
CA ILE A 108 0.67 -1.65 -6.60
C ILE A 108 2.08 -2.23 -6.67
N ALA A 109 3.11 -1.40 -6.55
CA ALA A 109 4.50 -1.87 -6.57
C ALA A 109 4.79 -2.86 -5.42
N GLY A 110 4.34 -2.54 -4.20
CA GLY A 110 4.49 -3.38 -3.03
C GLY A 110 3.73 -4.70 -3.15
N ALA A 111 2.53 -4.70 -3.73
CA ALA A 111 1.78 -5.93 -3.98
C ALA A 111 2.49 -6.84 -4.98
N CYS A 112 2.98 -6.30 -6.11
CA CYS A 112 3.73 -7.08 -7.07
C CYS A 112 4.97 -7.73 -6.45
N PHE A 113 5.74 -6.97 -5.67
CA PHE A 113 6.96 -7.46 -5.03
C PHE A 113 6.66 -8.50 -3.94
N LEU A 114 5.80 -8.16 -2.98
CA LEU A 114 5.51 -9.01 -1.82
C LEU A 114 4.76 -10.29 -2.21
N VAL A 115 3.71 -10.19 -3.03
CA VAL A 115 2.98 -11.38 -3.49
C VAL A 115 3.89 -12.28 -4.33
N GLY A 116 4.77 -11.69 -5.16
CA GLY A 116 5.79 -12.45 -5.90
C GLY A 116 6.75 -13.21 -4.98
N ALA A 117 7.26 -12.56 -3.93
CA ALA A 117 8.11 -13.18 -2.92
C ALA A 117 7.37 -14.31 -2.17
N GLY A 118 6.13 -14.06 -1.73
CA GLY A 118 5.28 -15.04 -1.08
C GLY A 118 5.00 -16.28 -1.94
N ILE A 119 4.79 -16.10 -3.25
CA ILE A 119 4.67 -17.23 -4.19
C ILE A 119 5.99 -18.00 -4.27
N GLY A 120 7.13 -17.30 -4.30
CA GLY A 120 8.46 -17.91 -4.24
C GLY A 120 8.65 -18.78 -3.01
N HIS A 121 8.27 -18.28 -1.82
CA HIS A 121 8.31 -19.03 -0.57
C HIS A 121 7.42 -20.29 -0.62
N ILE A 122 6.18 -20.16 -1.10
CA ILE A 122 5.26 -21.31 -1.24
C ILE A 122 5.86 -22.35 -2.19
N ARG A 123 6.41 -21.92 -3.32
CA ARG A 123 7.04 -22.82 -4.29
C ARG A 123 8.20 -23.59 -3.66
N ASP A 124 9.07 -22.92 -2.92
CA ASP A 124 10.22 -23.54 -2.26
C ASP A 124 9.78 -24.52 -1.14
N ILE A 125 8.70 -24.22 -0.43
CA ILE A 125 8.07 -25.15 0.52
C ILE A 125 7.58 -26.41 -0.20
N VAL A 126 6.87 -26.26 -1.32
CA VAL A 126 6.29 -27.40 -2.05
C VAL A 126 7.36 -28.26 -2.73
N GLU A 127 8.36 -27.63 -3.35
CA GLU A 127 9.38 -28.32 -4.15
C GLU A 127 10.51 -28.90 -3.29
N ALA A 128 10.96 -28.17 -2.27
CA ALA A 128 12.15 -28.52 -1.48
C ALA A 128 11.84 -28.84 -0.01
N GLY A 129 10.60 -28.68 0.46
CA GLY A 129 10.26 -28.87 1.88
C GLY A 129 10.98 -27.87 2.78
N ASN A 130 11.33 -26.69 2.27
CA ASN A 130 12.10 -25.71 3.02
C ASN A 130 11.23 -24.96 4.03
N PHE A 131 11.20 -25.44 5.27
CA PHE A 131 10.49 -24.81 6.39
C PHE A 131 11.37 -23.89 7.24
N ALA A 132 12.49 -23.40 6.70
CA ALA A 132 13.34 -22.45 7.42
C ALA A 132 12.52 -21.21 7.87
N PRO A 133 12.81 -20.61 9.04
CA PRO A 133 12.00 -19.52 9.59
C PRO A 133 11.92 -18.28 8.70
N GLY A 134 12.93 -18.01 7.86
CA GLY A 134 12.91 -16.93 6.88
C GLY A 134 12.14 -17.26 5.60
N ASN A 135 11.77 -18.52 5.39
CA ASN A 135 11.00 -18.98 4.23
C ASN A 135 9.53 -19.26 4.57
N ALA A 136 9.28 -20.08 5.59
CA ALA A 136 7.93 -20.51 5.98
C ALA A 136 7.37 -19.77 7.23
N GLY A 137 8.06 -18.72 7.66
CA GLY A 137 7.70 -17.97 8.87
C GLY A 137 6.79 -16.76 8.61
N PRO A 138 6.80 -15.79 9.55
CA PRO A 138 5.95 -14.60 9.48
C PRO A 138 6.13 -13.75 8.22
N ILE A 139 7.33 -13.74 7.60
CA ILE A 139 7.58 -13.03 6.34
C ILE A 139 6.60 -13.48 5.26
N MET A 140 6.51 -14.79 4.99
CA MET A 140 5.59 -15.36 4.00
C MET A 140 4.14 -14.98 4.27
N VAL A 141 3.71 -14.94 5.54
CA VAL A 141 2.34 -14.51 5.87
C VAL A 141 2.16 -13.02 5.57
N THR A 142 3.13 -12.19 5.94
CA THR A 142 3.07 -10.74 5.71
C THR A 142 3.21 -10.36 4.23
N ASP A 143 3.79 -11.20 3.40
CA ASP A 143 3.88 -11.04 1.95
C ASP A 143 2.50 -10.99 1.28
N PHE A 144 1.51 -11.68 1.86
CA PHE A 144 0.13 -11.61 1.40
C PHE A 144 -0.72 -10.66 2.25
N LEU A 145 -0.59 -10.73 3.58
CA LEU A 145 -1.42 -9.94 4.49
C LEU A 145 -1.28 -8.43 4.26
N THR A 146 -0.04 -7.95 4.07
CA THR A 146 0.25 -6.51 3.91
C THR A 146 -0.37 -5.92 2.65
N PRO A 147 -0.14 -6.46 1.44
CA PRO A 147 -0.77 -5.91 0.25
C PRO A 147 -2.28 -6.07 0.26
N ILE A 148 -2.83 -7.18 0.78
CA ILE A 148 -4.29 -7.36 0.91
C ILE A 148 -4.88 -6.27 1.81
N ALA A 149 -4.34 -6.08 3.00
CA ALA A 149 -4.84 -5.09 3.95
C ALA A 149 -4.79 -3.66 3.38
N VAL A 150 -3.66 -3.30 2.75
CA VAL A 150 -3.49 -1.97 2.14
C VAL A 150 -4.45 -1.74 0.97
N LEU A 151 -4.57 -2.71 0.06
CA LEU A 151 -5.47 -2.58 -1.10
C LEU A 151 -6.94 -2.53 -0.69
N VAL A 152 -7.35 -3.33 0.30
CA VAL A 152 -8.71 -3.27 0.86
C VAL A 152 -8.99 -1.92 1.50
N LEU A 153 -8.06 -1.39 2.30
CA LEU A 153 -8.22 -0.05 2.91
C LEU A 153 -8.24 1.06 1.85
N LEU A 154 -7.41 0.96 0.81
CA LEU A 154 -7.42 1.91 -0.31
C LEU A 154 -8.73 1.86 -1.10
N PHE A 155 -9.28 0.66 -1.33
CA PHE A 155 -10.58 0.50 -1.96
C PHE A 155 -11.66 1.29 -1.19
N PHE A 156 -11.71 1.15 0.14
CA PHE A 156 -12.63 1.92 0.98
C PHE A 156 -12.27 3.41 1.10
N ALA A 157 -11.01 3.78 0.94
CA ALA A 157 -10.56 5.19 0.93
C ALA A 157 -10.93 5.93 -0.35
N SER A 158 -11.03 5.23 -1.49
CA SER A 158 -11.17 5.82 -2.83
C SER A 158 -12.42 6.68 -3.05
N GLY A 159 -13.40 6.62 -2.14
CA GLY A 159 -14.65 7.39 -2.25
C GLY A 159 -15.51 7.07 -3.47
N ARG A 160 -15.06 6.16 -4.36
CA ARG A 160 -15.79 5.66 -5.54
C ARG A 160 -17.06 4.91 -5.17
N TRP A 161 -17.20 4.55 -3.89
CA TRP A 161 -18.39 3.97 -3.28
C TRP A 161 -19.06 4.93 -2.28
N ARG A 162 -19.05 6.24 -2.57
CA ARG A 162 -20.09 7.13 -2.03
C ARG A 162 -21.25 7.14 -3.02
N PRO A 163 -22.42 6.54 -2.71
CA PRO A 163 -23.61 6.82 -3.51
C PRO A 163 -23.77 8.34 -3.60
N LYS A 164 -23.89 8.86 -4.83
CA LYS A 164 -24.06 10.30 -5.03
C LYS A 164 -25.28 10.75 -4.23
N SER A 165 -25.13 11.81 -3.45
CA SER A 165 -26.29 12.37 -2.73
C SER A 165 -27.30 12.90 -3.73
N LEU A 166 -28.59 12.92 -3.37
CA LEU A 166 -29.64 13.49 -4.23
C LEU A 166 -29.31 14.93 -4.65
N ALA A 167 -28.68 15.71 -3.76
CA ALA A 167 -28.23 17.07 -4.06
C ALA A 167 -27.11 17.11 -5.11
N THR A 168 -26.17 16.17 -5.07
CA THR A 168 -25.09 16.06 -6.07
C THR A 168 -25.63 15.65 -7.43
N LEU A 169 -26.60 14.72 -7.45
CA LEU A 169 -27.28 14.30 -8.68
C LEU A 169 -28.11 15.44 -9.29
N ALA A 170 -28.80 16.21 -8.45
CA ALA A 170 -29.57 17.38 -8.89
C ALA A 170 -28.66 18.47 -9.48
N LEU A 171 -27.55 18.79 -8.83
CA LEU A 171 -26.59 19.78 -9.30
C LEU A 171 -25.95 19.36 -10.64
N GLU A 172 -25.62 18.08 -10.81
CA GLU A 172 -25.09 17.56 -12.07
C GLU A 172 -26.13 17.65 -13.21
N ALA A 173 -27.40 17.40 -12.93
CA ALA A 173 -28.48 17.58 -13.90
C ALA A 173 -28.64 19.05 -14.31
N GLU A 174 -28.61 19.98 -13.36
CA GLU A 174 -28.64 21.43 -13.64
C GLU A 174 -27.44 21.88 -14.48
N LEU A 175 -26.25 21.36 -14.18
CA LEU A 175 -25.02 21.68 -14.92
C LEU A 175 -25.06 21.18 -16.37
N GLU A 176 -25.67 20.03 -16.65
CA GLU A 176 -25.83 19.58 -18.04
C GLU A 176 -26.84 20.43 -18.81
N VAL A 177 -27.97 20.80 -18.20
CA VAL A 177 -28.93 21.74 -18.82
C VAL A 177 -28.24 23.07 -19.14
N ALA A 178 -27.46 23.61 -18.20
CA ALA A 178 -26.71 24.84 -18.41
C ALA A 178 -25.68 24.72 -19.55
N ARG A 179 -25.01 23.56 -19.68
CA ARG A 179 -24.06 23.29 -20.77
C ARG A 179 -24.73 23.18 -22.13
N GLU A 180 -25.90 22.57 -22.21
CA GLU A 180 -26.68 22.50 -23.45
C GLU A 180 -27.13 23.91 -23.89
N ALA A 181 -27.63 24.71 -22.95
CA ALA A 181 -27.99 26.10 -23.21
C ALA A 181 -26.79 26.93 -23.71
N LEU A 182 -25.63 26.81 -23.05
CA LEU A 182 -24.40 27.47 -23.48
C LEU A 182 -23.93 27.04 -24.87
N ARG A 183 -24.06 25.76 -25.21
CA ARG A 183 -23.78 25.26 -26.57
C ARG A 183 -24.72 25.89 -27.59
N SER A 184 -26.02 25.92 -27.30
CA SER A 184 -27.02 26.56 -28.17
C SER A 184 -26.73 28.04 -28.40
N TYR A 185 -26.39 28.80 -27.35
CA TYR A 185 -26.05 30.23 -27.50
C TYR A 185 -24.79 30.45 -28.33
N ARG A 186 -23.76 29.64 -28.12
CA ARG A 186 -22.51 29.70 -28.89
C ARG A 186 -22.78 29.45 -30.38
N ASP A 187 -23.59 28.44 -30.68
CA ASP A 187 -23.88 28.07 -32.06
C ASP A 187 -24.69 29.19 -32.75
N ALA A 188 -25.69 29.77 -32.08
CA ALA A 188 -26.44 30.93 -32.56
C ALA A 188 -25.55 32.18 -32.80
N LEU A 189 -24.61 32.46 -31.90
CA LEU A 189 -23.63 33.54 -32.08
C LEU A 189 -22.70 33.28 -33.27
N SER A 190 -22.34 32.03 -33.52
CA SER A 190 -21.50 31.65 -34.66
C SER A 190 -22.19 31.83 -36.00
N ASP A 191 -23.53 31.72 -36.03
CA ASP A 191 -24.32 31.94 -37.23
C ASP A 191 -24.54 33.44 -37.51
N LEU A 192 -24.68 34.26 -36.47
CA LEU A 192 -24.74 35.72 -36.59
C LEU A 192 -23.43 36.35 -37.12
N GLY A 193 -22.28 35.71 -36.90
CA GLY A 193 -20.98 36.19 -37.39
C GLY A 193 -20.65 35.80 -38.84
N LYS A 194 -21.58 35.13 -39.55
CA LYS A 194 -21.41 34.69 -40.95
C LYS A 194 -22.15 35.59 -41.96
N GLU A 195 -22.90 36.59 -41.49
CA GLU A 195 -23.47 37.68 -42.31
C GLU A 195 -22.48 38.84 -42.47
#